data_AF-A0A7X9S0I0-F1
#
_entry.id   AF-A0A7X9S0I0-F1
#
_cell.length_a   1.000
_cell.length_b   1.000
_cell.length_c   1.000
_cell.angle_alpha   90.00
_cell.angle_beta   90.00
_cell.angle_gamma   90.00
#
_symmetry.space_group_name_H-M   'P 1'
#
loop_
_entity.id
_entity.type
_entity.pdbx_description
1 polymer ?
#
loop_
_entity_poly.entity_id
_entity_poly.type
_entity_poly.pdbx_seq_one_letter_code
_entity_poly.pdbx_strand_id
1 'polypeptide(L)'
;MKLISTITFVLFFFGIQLHCTGQEKQTQKIVIAECNPFFNYSLNKTYLKGTDYTQILEENQTFKNGKFRTGIPLVSQLWLPLPMEDALAYEIQSAQKMGLNAFRFPFFVSNNKYYTEAFIKVVHKYLEVAEKRQLDFKFSIELIMKRPSKMAHHSYLEDAKYKLRQIFDNKIGNTKWLKDRNGDIMVFIKNPENIHPDFHANTKIKGGKVITPKLIEIKNYYKYLFEDVYGTFSLVYHNNFIKDTSFEKEVLKYFPSMYYPPFKQFRVKEMNRISQVCKKNKTSFIQPVYAHYFDSRLRKKSNQKYLGKNAKGEISTNDLYLNELPTHFTNDFRKTLDLAILRDAEMIDITSWNNFDDGTHISPELHTQYSLGELLKYKLSEWKKEDNKVREQCIVNQFKTLDKSTIEVQQIVNPFNQQPVDRSKIEVVTLLNESASLYVGTNYIKEVQAGLDYVLISSDSINGKINIVRNGKKIIQYKIPVLPVDTTPDALCYSSSSAQNELVSYYSYQLIYAEVMKNRARYLLDEKLLNNWNTIATLYAKAKIKLLEHYHFNASKYQKACLKEEKKYYASVKKLLSPMHYNIFIEMENDIKNGTLLAEEISFDEEMDFDNYNILQPE
;
A
#
# COMPACT_ATOMS: atom_id res chain seq x y z
N MET A 1 -5.46 59.38 35.50
CA MET A 1 -4.94 58.81 36.76
C MET A 1 -5.41 57.36 36.89
N LYS A 2 -4.51 56.47 37.31
CA LYS A 2 -4.63 55.03 37.64
C LYS A 2 -5.95 54.64 38.34
N LEU A 3 -6.59 53.52 37.93
CA LEU A 3 -6.58 52.16 38.55
C LEU A 3 -7.41 52.13 39.86
N ILE A 4 -8.41 51.29 40.15
CA ILE A 4 -8.51 49.81 40.27
C ILE A 4 -10.01 49.49 40.57
N SER A 5 -10.66 48.61 39.81
CA SER A 5 -11.17 47.26 40.19
C SER A 5 -12.10 47.15 41.42
N THR A 6 -13.25 46.45 41.27
CA THR A 6 -13.57 45.18 41.99
C THR A 6 -14.88 44.58 41.45
N ILE A 7 -14.73 43.45 40.74
CA ILE A 7 -15.55 42.22 40.74
C ILE A 7 -17.07 42.36 40.91
N THR A 8 -17.84 42.06 39.85
CA THR A 8 -19.22 41.57 39.98
C THR A 8 -19.49 40.48 38.94
N PHE A 9 -19.80 39.31 39.48
CA PHE A 9 -20.51 38.17 38.89
C PHE A 9 -21.55 38.61 37.84
N VAL A 10 -21.33 38.30 36.56
CA VAL A 10 -22.39 38.31 35.56
C VAL A 10 -22.50 36.92 34.96
N LEU A 11 -23.60 36.27 35.34
CA LEU A 11 -24.20 35.10 34.72
C LEU A 11 -24.26 35.28 33.20
N PHE A 12 -23.31 34.67 32.49
CA PHE A 12 -23.45 34.44 31.06
C PHE A 12 -24.46 33.31 30.85
N PHE A 13 -25.69 33.70 30.54
CA PHE A 13 -26.69 32.84 29.91
C PHE A 13 -26.11 32.32 28.58
N PHE A 14 -25.48 31.15 28.61
CA PHE A 14 -25.31 30.35 27.41
C PHE A 14 -26.68 29.79 27.04
N GLY A 15 -27.29 30.40 26.02
CA GLY A 15 -28.39 29.82 25.28
C GLY A 15 -27.94 28.53 24.63
N ILE A 16 -28.15 27.40 25.33
CA ILE A 16 -28.11 26.07 24.74
C ILE A 16 -29.31 25.97 23.81
N GLN A 17 -29.15 26.40 22.57
CA GLN A 17 -29.98 25.89 21.49
C GLN A 17 -29.56 24.44 21.27
N LEU A 18 -30.34 23.52 21.84
CA LEU A 18 -30.43 22.13 21.39
C LEU A 18 -30.91 22.13 19.93
N HIS A 19 -29.99 22.33 18.99
CA HIS A 19 -30.17 21.88 17.63
C HIS A 19 -30.12 20.35 17.65
N CYS A 20 -31.28 19.74 17.92
CA CYS A 20 -31.60 18.38 17.48
C CYS A 20 -31.74 18.41 15.95
N THR A 21 -30.65 18.66 15.24
CA THR A 21 -30.53 18.23 13.85
C THR A 21 -30.00 16.80 13.91
N GLY A 22 -30.90 15.85 13.70
CA GLY A 22 -30.52 14.53 13.19
C GLY A 22 -29.92 14.72 11.80
N GLN A 23 -28.70 15.25 11.73
CA GLN A 23 -27.83 14.97 10.60
C GLN A 23 -27.60 13.47 10.66
N GLU A 24 -28.15 12.72 9.71
CA GLU A 24 -27.57 11.45 9.32
C GLU A 24 -26.06 11.71 9.21
N LYS A 25 -25.28 11.21 10.19
CA LYS A 25 -23.83 11.22 10.12
C LYS A 25 -23.51 10.47 8.83
N GLN A 26 -23.27 11.21 7.76
CA GLN A 26 -22.88 10.67 6.48
C GLN A 26 -21.67 9.81 6.77
N THR A 27 -21.82 8.49 6.66
CA THR A 27 -20.74 7.58 6.99
C THR A 27 -19.56 7.95 6.11
N GLN A 28 -18.44 8.27 6.76
CA GLN A 28 -17.20 8.57 6.07
C GLN A 28 -16.85 7.37 5.19
N LYS A 29 -16.79 7.60 3.88
CA LYS A 29 -16.37 6.62 2.88
C LYS A 29 -14.91 6.25 3.14
N ILE A 30 -14.64 4.98 3.52
CA ILE A 30 -13.30 4.51 3.90
C ILE A 30 -12.65 3.70 2.78
N VAL A 31 -11.38 3.97 2.50
CA VAL A 31 -10.54 3.11 1.67
C VAL A 31 -9.50 2.45 2.58
N ILE A 32 -9.62 1.14 2.73
CA ILE A 32 -8.70 0.32 3.51
C ILE A 32 -7.85 -0.53 2.57
N ALA A 33 -6.59 -0.75 2.91
CA ALA A 33 -5.73 -1.67 2.18
C ALA A 33 -5.10 -2.70 3.12
N GLU A 34 -4.99 -3.95 2.65
CA GLU A 34 -4.13 -4.93 3.30
C GLU A 34 -2.69 -4.41 3.30
N CYS A 35 -2.07 -4.31 4.47
CA CYS A 35 -0.69 -3.83 4.62
C CYS A 35 0.10 -4.85 5.42
N ASN A 36 1.25 -5.29 4.91
CA ASN A 36 2.21 -6.04 5.68
C ASN A 36 3.03 -5.05 6.52
N PRO A 37 2.86 -5.03 7.86
CA PRO A 37 3.49 -4.01 8.70
C PRO A 37 5.01 -4.12 8.73
N PHE A 38 5.58 -5.25 8.31
CA PHE A 38 7.02 -5.47 8.27
C PHE A 38 7.68 -4.96 6.98
N PHE A 39 6.91 -4.61 5.94
CA PHE A 39 7.44 -4.12 4.66
C PHE A 39 7.54 -2.58 4.64
N ASN A 40 8.04 -2.01 5.74
CA ASN A 40 8.26 -0.59 5.89
C ASN A 40 9.71 -0.19 5.55
N TYR A 41 9.92 1.08 5.23
CA TYR A 41 11.22 1.60 4.78
C TYR A 41 12.19 2.00 5.92
N SER A 42 12.21 1.22 7.01
CA SER A 42 13.05 1.51 8.17
C SER A 42 14.42 0.83 8.16
N LEU A 43 15.37 1.37 8.90
CA LEU A 43 16.69 0.77 9.16
C LEU A 43 16.64 -0.64 9.77
N ASN A 44 15.49 -1.10 10.27
CA ASN A 44 15.34 -2.44 10.81
C ASN A 44 15.27 -3.45 9.64
N LYS A 45 16.46 -3.87 9.16
CA LYS A 45 16.75 -4.56 7.88
C LYS A 45 16.04 -5.92 7.66
N THR A 46 15.15 -6.39 8.53
CA THR A 46 14.64 -7.77 8.49
C THR A 46 13.84 -8.07 7.22
N TYR A 47 13.25 -7.07 6.56
CA TYR A 47 12.53 -7.25 5.29
C TYR A 47 12.94 -6.34 4.13
N LEU A 48 13.64 -5.22 4.37
CA LEU A 48 14.23 -4.43 3.28
C LEU A 48 15.23 -5.21 2.43
N LYS A 49 15.94 -6.17 3.04
CA LYS A 49 16.82 -7.12 2.30
C LYS A 49 16.04 -7.89 1.23
N GLY A 50 14.78 -8.21 1.50
CA GLY A 50 13.93 -8.94 0.55
C GLY A 50 13.38 -8.11 -0.61
N THR A 51 13.50 -6.79 -0.55
CA THR A 51 12.97 -5.84 -1.54
C THR A 51 14.09 -4.99 -2.18
N ASP A 52 15.34 -5.24 -1.80
CA ASP A 52 16.50 -4.56 -2.35
C ASP A 52 16.77 -5.05 -3.79
N TYR A 53 16.71 -4.11 -4.72
CA TYR A 53 16.97 -4.32 -6.15
C TYR A 53 18.28 -5.07 -6.42
N THR A 54 19.33 -4.75 -5.67
CA THR A 54 20.66 -5.33 -5.88
C THR A 54 20.69 -6.80 -5.45
N GLN A 55 20.08 -7.15 -4.33
CA GLN A 55 19.95 -8.54 -3.87
C GLN A 55 19.02 -9.37 -4.77
N ILE A 56 17.94 -8.76 -5.29
CA ILE A 56 17.00 -9.43 -6.20
C ILE A 56 17.68 -9.83 -7.52
N LEU A 57 18.56 -8.98 -8.06
CA LEU A 57 19.13 -9.18 -9.39
C LEU A 57 20.55 -9.77 -9.43
N GLU A 58 21.44 -9.47 -8.46
CA GLU A 58 22.87 -9.84 -8.55
C GLU A 58 23.21 -11.18 -7.90
N GLU A 59 22.47 -11.61 -6.88
CA GLU A 59 22.83 -12.80 -6.10
C GLU A 59 22.15 -14.10 -6.60
N ASN A 60 21.50 -14.11 -7.77
CA ASN A 60 20.64 -15.22 -8.25
C ASN A 60 19.61 -15.67 -7.18
N GLN A 61 19.27 -14.76 -6.25
CA GLN A 61 18.29 -15.02 -5.19
C GLN A 61 16.85 -14.90 -5.68
N THR A 62 16.64 -14.63 -6.97
CA THR A 62 15.37 -14.77 -7.68
C THR A 62 14.70 -16.12 -7.48
N PHE A 63 15.39 -17.14 -6.96
CA PHE A 63 14.77 -18.44 -6.62
C PHE A 63 14.88 -18.82 -5.13
N LYS A 64 15.39 -17.92 -4.29
CA LYS A 64 15.67 -18.24 -2.88
C LYS A 64 14.37 -18.45 -2.11
N ASN A 65 14.32 -19.55 -1.36
CA ASN A 65 13.16 -19.98 -0.57
C ASN A 65 11.90 -20.30 -1.40
N GLY A 66 12.05 -20.66 -2.67
CA GLY A 66 10.91 -21.04 -3.51
C GLY A 66 10.05 -19.88 -4.00
N LYS A 67 10.63 -18.67 -4.05
CA LYS A 67 9.96 -17.46 -4.54
C LYS A 67 10.76 -16.77 -5.64
N PHE A 68 10.04 -16.24 -6.63
CA PHE A 68 10.47 -15.38 -7.71
C PHE A 68 9.98 -13.94 -7.49
N ARG A 69 10.83 -13.15 -6.84
CA ARG A 69 10.49 -11.77 -6.46
C ARG A 69 10.69 -10.83 -7.64
N THR A 70 9.62 -10.13 -8.03
CA THR A 70 9.64 -9.13 -9.09
C THR A 70 9.35 -7.72 -8.58
N GLY A 71 8.55 -7.56 -7.52
CA GLY A 71 8.24 -6.24 -6.96
C GLY A 71 9.44 -5.57 -6.29
N ILE A 72 9.89 -4.43 -6.83
CA ILE A 72 10.95 -3.59 -6.25
C ILE A 72 10.34 -2.24 -5.85
N PRO A 73 10.11 -1.99 -4.55
CA PRO A 73 9.52 -0.73 -4.08
C PRO A 73 10.33 0.47 -4.54
N LEU A 74 9.68 1.49 -5.12
CA LEU A 74 10.40 2.68 -5.61
C LEU A 74 11.09 3.42 -4.47
N VAL A 75 10.47 3.45 -3.28
CA VAL A 75 11.04 4.13 -2.10
C VAL A 75 12.46 3.65 -1.79
N SER A 76 12.74 2.35 -1.97
CA SER A 76 14.07 1.81 -1.70
C SER A 76 15.12 2.25 -2.72
N GLN A 77 14.69 2.76 -3.86
CA GLN A 77 15.56 3.31 -4.90
C GLN A 77 15.68 4.83 -4.82
N LEU A 78 14.78 5.51 -4.09
CA LEU A 78 14.77 6.97 -4.03
C LEU A 78 15.75 7.54 -3.01
N TRP A 79 15.88 6.92 -1.83
CA TRP A 79 16.66 7.48 -0.73
C TRP A 79 17.44 6.40 0.04
N LEU A 80 17.99 6.76 1.20
CA LEU A 80 18.50 5.81 2.20
C LEU A 80 17.38 5.41 3.19
N PRO A 81 17.45 4.20 3.80
CA PRO A 81 16.47 3.77 4.79
C PRO A 81 16.35 4.76 5.95
N LEU A 82 15.13 4.97 6.42
CA LEU A 82 14.83 5.97 7.44
C LEU A 82 14.84 5.37 8.86
N PRO A 83 14.98 6.20 9.90
CA PRO A 83 14.59 5.80 11.24
C PRO A 83 13.14 5.30 11.26
N MET A 84 12.82 4.39 12.20
CA MET A 84 11.54 3.69 12.19
C MET A 84 10.33 4.63 12.19
N GLU A 85 10.33 5.68 13.03
CA GLU A 85 9.22 6.66 13.06
C GLU A 85 8.96 7.34 11.71
N ASP A 86 10.01 7.80 11.04
CA ASP A 86 9.89 8.49 9.76
C ASP A 86 9.49 7.52 8.64
N ALA A 87 9.98 6.29 8.68
CA ALA A 87 9.59 5.26 7.73
C ALA A 87 8.08 4.96 7.81
N LEU A 88 7.54 4.79 9.02
CA LEU A 88 6.12 4.53 9.22
C LEU A 88 5.27 5.76 8.86
N ALA A 89 5.72 6.97 9.24
CA ALA A 89 5.04 8.21 8.88
C ALA A 89 4.98 8.41 7.36
N TYR A 90 6.10 8.18 6.66
CA TYR A 90 6.15 8.24 5.21
C TYR A 90 5.20 7.22 4.55
N GLU A 91 5.16 5.98 5.07
CA GLU A 91 4.28 4.94 4.52
C GLU A 91 2.81 5.32 4.67
N ILE A 92 2.39 5.81 5.85
CA ILE A 92 1.04 6.33 6.10
C ILE A 92 0.72 7.50 5.16
N GLN A 93 1.60 8.50 5.09
CA GLN A 93 1.37 9.70 4.30
C GLN A 93 1.34 9.41 2.79
N SER A 94 2.18 8.49 2.32
CA SER A 94 2.19 8.05 0.92
C SER A 94 0.90 7.34 0.56
N ALA A 95 0.41 6.47 1.43
CA ALA A 95 -0.89 5.82 1.30
C ALA A 95 -2.04 6.85 1.29
N GLN A 96 -2.02 7.83 2.21
CA GLN A 96 -3.00 8.93 2.24
C GLN A 96 -3.01 9.74 0.96
N LYS A 97 -1.83 10.09 0.43
CA LYS A 97 -1.69 10.81 -0.83
C LYS A 97 -2.26 10.06 -2.03
N MET A 98 -2.30 8.73 -1.97
CA MET A 98 -2.93 7.85 -2.95
C MET A 98 -4.42 7.61 -2.70
N GLY A 99 -4.98 8.19 -1.63
CA GLY A 99 -6.39 8.12 -1.29
C GLY A 99 -6.76 6.99 -0.32
N LEU A 100 -5.78 6.31 0.29
CA LEU A 100 -6.04 5.37 1.38
C LEU A 100 -6.31 6.11 2.68
N ASN A 101 -7.20 5.57 3.52
CA ASN A 101 -7.51 6.11 4.84
C ASN A 101 -7.22 5.12 5.97
N ALA A 102 -7.00 3.85 5.64
CA ALA A 102 -6.70 2.84 6.64
C ALA A 102 -5.80 1.71 6.15
N PHE A 103 -5.09 1.09 7.08
CA PHE A 103 -4.41 -0.18 6.88
C PHE A 103 -5.09 -1.32 7.65
N ARG A 104 -5.12 -2.49 7.03
CA ARG A 104 -5.53 -3.76 7.61
C ARG A 104 -4.30 -4.65 7.73
N PHE A 105 -3.83 -4.90 8.95
CA PHE A 105 -2.63 -5.70 9.20
C PHE A 105 -2.99 -7.19 9.38
N PRO A 106 -2.49 -8.10 8.53
CA PRO A 106 -2.73 -9.53 8.70
C PRO A 106 -1.91 -10.09 9.87
N PHE A 107 -2.62 -10.59 10.89
CA PHE A 107 -2.05 -11.19 12.09
C PHE A 107 -2.28 -12.70 12.10
N PHE A 108 -1.19 -13.46 12.03
CA PHE A 108 -1.25 -14.92 12.17
C PHE A 108 -1.20 -15.30 13.64
N VAL A 109 -2.33 -15.77 14.17
CA VAL A 109 -2.40 -16.32 15.53
C VAL A 109 -1.71 -17.68 15.53
N SER A 110 -0.41 -17.65 15.81
CA SER A 110 0.52 -18.79 15.79
C SER A 110 1.33 -18.86 17.08
N ASN A 111 1.94 -20.00 17.36
CA ASN A 111 2.83 -20.19 18.52
C ASN A 111 4.24 -19.60 18.34
N ASN A 112 4.50 -18.86 17.26
CA ASN A 112 5.78 -18.19 17.05
C ASN A 112 5.85 -16.90 17.88
N LYS A 113 6.49 -16.99 19.05
CA LYS A 113 6.66 -15.87 19.98
C LYS A 113 7.41 -14.70 19.34
N TYR A 114 8.51 -14.96 18.62
CA TYR A 114 9.28 -13.93 17.93
C TYR A 114 8.45 -13.13 16.92
N TYR A 115 7.67 -13.82 16.08
CA TYR A 115 6.76 -13.15 15.14
C TYR A 115 5.72 -12.31 15.88
N THR A 116 5.13 -12.85 16.94
CA THR A 116 4.06 -12.19 17.70
C THR A 116 4.55 -10.92 18.37
N GLU A 117 5.68 -10.99 19.08
CA GLU A 117 6.28 -9.83 19.74
C GLU A 117 6.71 -8.76 18.74
N ALA A 118 7.33 -9.17 17.62
CA ALA A 118 7.69 -8.25 16.56
C ALA A 118 6.46 -7.58 15.93
N PHE A 119 5.37 -8.33 15.72
CA PHE A 119 4.11 -7.82 15.19
C PHE A 119 3.48 -6.77 16.12
N ILE A 120 3.36 -7.09 17.41
CA ILE A 120 2.81 -6.18 18.42
C ILE A 120 3.63 -4.89 18.44
N LYS A 121 4.96 -5.01 18.53
CA LYS A 121 5.87 -3.85 18.56
C LYS A 121 5.69 -2.93 17.33
N VAL A 122 5.64 -3.50 16.13
CA VAL A 122 5.53 -2.68 14.90
C VAL A 122 4.14 -2.04 14.79
N VAL A 123 3.06 -2.75 15.12
CA VAL A 123 1.70 -2.20 15.07
C VAL A 123 1.52 -1.09 16.09
N HIS A 124 2.01 -1.27 17.32
CA HIS A 124 2.00 -0.20 18.32
C HIS A 124 2.76 1.03 17.84
N LYS A 125 3.91 0.86 17.19
CA LYS A 125 4.66 2.00 16.65
C LYS A 125 3.92 2.71 15.52
N TYR A 126 3.14 2.00 14.70
CA TYR A 126 2.23 2.62 13.72
C TYR A 126 1.18 3.51 14.38
N LEU A 127 0.52 3.01 15.43
CA LEU A 127 -0.50 3.75 16.19
C LEU A 127 0.10 5.00 16.85
N GLU A 128 1.25 4.84 17.51
CA GLU A 128 1.99 5.91 18.15
C GLU A 128 2.41 7.00 17.16
N VAL A 129 3.00 6.62 16.01
CA VAL A 129 3.43 7.58 14.98
C VAL A 129 2.24 8.35 14.42
N ALA A 130 1.12 7.68 14.15
CA ALA A 130 -0.09 8.33 13.66
C ALA A 130 -0.71 9.28 14.69
N GLU A 131 -0.62 8.97 15.99
CA GLU A 131 -1.06 9.84 17.08
C GLU A 131 -0.12 11.05 17.23
N LYS A 132 1.16 10.80 17.45
CA LYS A 132 2.21 11.81 17.67
C LYS A 132 2.28 12.84 16.52
N ARG A 133 2.16 12.37 15.28
CA ARG A 133 2.18 13.24 14.08
C ARG A 133 0.80 13.69 13.61
N GLN A 134 -0.25 13.44 14.40
CA GLN A 134 -1.62 13.84 14.10
C GLN A 134 -2.11 13.42 12.71
N LEU A 135 -1.69 12.24 12.24
CA LEU A 135 -2.07 11.73 10.93
C LEU A 135 -3.53 11.23 10.98
N ASP A 136 -4.38 11.75 10.08
CA ASP A 136 -5.76 11.25 9.92
C ASP A 136 -5.78 9.93 9.15
N PHE A 137 -5.33 8.88 9.84
CA PHE A 137 -5.22 7.53 9.30
C PHE A 137 -5.63 6.51 10.35
N LYS A 138 -6.29 5.45 9.91
CA LYS A 138 -6.83 4.42 10.79
C LYS A 138 -6.17 3.06 10.57
N PHE A 139 -6.29 2.19 11.57
CA PHE A 139 -5.70 0.86 11.54
C PHE A 139 -6.72 -0.19 11.95
N SER A 140 -6.58 -1.39 11.41
CA SER A 140 -7.39 -2.55 11.73
C SER A 140 -6.52 -3.79 11.68
N ILE A 141 -6.94 -4.86 12.36
CA ILE A 141 -6.30 -6.17 12.27
C ILE A 141 -7.16 -7.13 11.43
N GLU A 142 -6.52 -7.95 10.58
CA GLU A 142 -7.11 -9.19 10.05
C GLU A 142 -6.59 -10.37 10.85
N LEU A 143 -7.45 -11.01 11.63
CA LEU A 143 -7.14 -12.20 12.39
C LEU A 143 -7.14 -13.44 11.49
N ILE A 144 -6.03 -14.19 11.53
CA ILE A 144 -5.87 -15.42 10.79
C ILE A 144 -5.60 -16.56 11.79
N MET A 145 -6.66 -17.31 12.10
CA MET A 145 -6.59 -18.42 13.04
C MET A 145 -5.91 -19.63 12.39
N LYS A 146 -4.74 -20.02 12.93
CA LYS A 146 -3.97 -21.19 12.52
C LYS A 146 -3.58 -22.03 13.72
N ARG A 147 -4.55 -22.75 14.28
CA ARG A 147 -4.32 -23.68 15.40
C ARG A 147 -3.29 -24.75 15.01
N PRO A 148 -2.18 -24.91 15.75
CA PRO A 148 -1.29 -26.04 15.58
C PRO A 148 -2.02 -27.36 15.85
N SER A 149 -1.78 -28.39 15.03
CA SER A 149 -2.51 -29.67 15.13
C SER A 149 -2.37 -30.36 16.49
N LYS A 150 -1.25 -30.14 17.19
CA LYS A 150 -0.97 -30.72 18.52
C LYS A 150 -1.48 -29.87 19.69
N MET A 151 -2.03 -28.68 19.44
CA MET A 151 -2.48 -27.77 20.50
C MET A 151 -3.96 -28.01 20.82
N ALA A 152 -4.26 -28.23 22.10
CA ALA A 152 -5.64 -28.30 22.58
C ALA A 152 -6.39 -27.02 22.24
N HIS A 153 -7.66 -27.15 21.88
CA HIS A 153 -8.47 -26.03 21.40
C HIS A 153 -8.61 -24.92 22.44
N HIS A 154 -8.90 -25.28 23.70
CA HIS A 154 -8.96 -24.32 24.81
C HIS A 154 -7.65 -23.56 25.01
N SER A 155 -6.51 -24.26 25.10
CA SER A 155 -5.19 -23.62 25.25
C SER A 155 -4.86 -22.68 24.08
N TYR A 156 -5.32 -23.01 22.87
CA TYR A 156 -5.16 -22.14 21.70
C TYR A 156 -5.99 -20.87 21.81
N LEU A 157 -7.22 -20.95 22.33
CA LEU A 157 -8.05 -19.77 22.59
C LEU A 157 -7.46 -18.89 23.69
N GLU A 158 -6.92 -19.46 24.77
CA GLU A 158 -6.23 -18.68 25.83
C GLU A 158 -5.02 -17.92 25.28
N ASP A 159 -4.17 -18.62 24.52
CA ASP A 159 -2.99 -18.02 23.88
C ASP A 159 -3.39 -16.92 22.88
N ALA A 160 -4.47 -17.13 22.11
CA ALA A 160 -5.02 -16.11 21.21
C ALA A 160 -5.54 -14.88 21.98
N LYS A 161 -6.33 -15.10 23.04
CA LYS A 161 -6.90 -14.04 23.90
C LYS A 161 -5.79 -13.21 24.54
N TYR A 162 -4.76 -13.87 25.08
CA TYR A 162 -3.59 -13.19 25.65
C TYR A 162 -2.89 -12.27 24.62
N LYS A 163 -2.70 -12.75 23.40
CA LYS A 163 -2.07 -11.95 22.33
C LYS A 163 -2.93 -10.76 21.89
N LEU A 164 -4.25 -10.93 21.83
CA LEU A 164 -5.15 -9.85 21.47
C LEU A 164 -5.17 -8.75 22.54
N ARG A 165 -5.13 -9.11 23.82
CA ARG A 165 -4.90 -8.16 24.92
C ARG A 165 -3.63 -7.35 24.71
N GLN A 166 -2.51 -8.01 24.41
CA GLN A 166 -1.26 -7.30 24.14
C GLN A 166 -1.35 -6.34 22.94
N ILE A 167 -2.16 -6.65 21.91
CA ILE A 167 -2.34 -5.77 20.76
C ILE A 167 -3.22 -4.56 21.11
N PHE A 168 -4.37 -4.77 21.75
CA PHE A 168 -5.42 -3.76 21.89
C PHE A 168 -5.41 -3.01 23.22
N ASP A 169 -4.86 -3.57 24.30
CA ASP A 169 -4.83 -2.90 25.62
C ASP A 169 -3.79 -1.76 25.69
N ASN A 170 -3.08 -1.49 24.60
CA ASN A 170 -2.21 -0.32 24.50
C ASN A 170 -3.05 0.97 24.48
N LYS A 171 -2.85 1.82 25.49
CA LYS A 171 -3.53 3.11 25.61
C LYS A 171 -3.05 4.13 24.56
N ILE A 172 -1.81 4.02 24.09
CA ILE A 172 -1.22 4.94 23.11
C ILE A 172 -1.80 4.65 21.73
N GLY A 173 -2.30 5.70 21.06
CA GLY A 173 -2.85 5.61 19.70
C GLY A 173 -4.18 4.85 19.59
N ASN A 174 -4.87 4.61 20.71
CA ASN A 174 -6.17 3.93 20.72
C ASN A 174 -7.26 4.66 19.89
N THR A 175 -7.09 5.97 19.63
CA THR A 175 -8.00 6.74 18.76
C THR A 175 -7.83 6.42 17.27
N LYS A 176 -6.73 5.74 16.90
CA LYS A 176 -6.36 5.40 15.53
C LYS A 176 -6.88 4.04 15.09
N TRP A 177 -7.50 3.26 15.97
CA TRP A 177 -8.26 2.09 15.53
C TRP A 177 -9.45 2.50 14.65
N LEU A 178 -9.64 1.76 13.55
CA LEU A 178 -10.80 1.89 12.68
C LEU A 178 -12.03 1.45 13.46
N LYS A 179 -13.08 2.28 13.43
CA LYS A 179 -14.32 2.04 14.13
C LYS A 179 -15.48 1.97 13.16
N ASP A 180 -16.48 1.14 13.49
CA ASP A 180 -17.74 1.11 12.76
C ASP A 180 -18.65 2.28 13.19
N ARG A 181 -19.88 2.28 12.68
CA ARG A 181 -20.89 3.31 12.97
C ARG A 181 -21.28 3.41 14.45
N ASN A 182 -21.13 2.31 15.20
CA ASN A 182 -21.45 2.25 16.62
C ASN A 182 -20.26 2.69 17.48
N GLY A 183 -19.10 2.94 16.88
CA GLY A 183 -17.86 3.27 17.57
C GLY A 183 -17.06 2.03 18.01
N ASP A 184 -17.48 0.84 17.59
CA ASP A 184 -16.81 -0.42 17.91
C ASP A 184 -15.58 -0.61 17.00
N ILE A 185 -14.46 -1.06 17.57
CA ILE A 185 -13.22 -1.33 16.84
C ILE A 185 -13.49 -2.46 15.84
N MET A 186 -13.25 -2.18 14.55
CA MET A 186 -13.42 -3.17 13.49
C MET A 186 -12.25 -4.15 13.49
N VAL A 187 -12.56 -5.44 13.48
CA VAL A 187 -11.58 -6.52 13.36
C VAL A 187 -12.03 -7.46 12.25
N PHE A 188 -11.18 -7.61 11.23
CA PHE A 188 -11.42 -8.52 10.12
C PHE A 188 -11.01 -9.93 10.53
N ILE A 189 -11.75 -10.94 10.07
CA ILE A 189 -11.46 -12.33 10.41
C ILE A 189 -11.36 -13.14 9.12
N LYS A 190 -10.17 -13.66 8.83
CA LYS A 190 -9.92 -14.52 7.67
C LYS A 190 -10.23 -15.96 7.98
N ASN A 191 -11.10 -16.56 7.18
CA ASN A 191 -11.61 -17.94 7.36
C ASN A 191 -12.13 -18.16 8.80
N PRO A 192 -13.19 -17.44 9.21
CA PRO A 192 -13.66 -17.42 10.60
C PRO A 192 -13.94 -18.79 11.18
N GLU A 193 -14.37 -19.74 10.35
CA GLU A 193 -14.57 -21.15 10.67
C GLU A 193 -13.41 -21.78 11.44
N ASN A 194 -12.15 -21.39 11.19
CA ASN A 194 -10.94 -22.03 11.72
C ASN A 194 -10.76 -21.86 13.23
N ILE A 195 -11.61 -21.04 13.88
CA ILE A 195 -11.66 -20.96 15.34
C ILE A 195 -12.39 -22.17 15.96
N HIS A 196 -13.25 -22.85 15.20
CA HIS A 196 -14.06 -23.96 15.69
C HIS A 196 -13.22 -25.26 15.77
N PRO A 197 -13.39 -26.12 16.78
CA PRO A 197 -12.59 -27.35 16.91
C PRO A 197 -12.69 -28.28 15.69
N ASP A 198 -13.87 -28.34 15.05
CA ASP A 198 -14.14 -29.16 13.85
C ASP A 198 -13.45 -28.66 12.57
N PHE A 199 -13.02 -27.39 12.52
CA PHE A 199 -12.43 -26.77 11.34
C PHE A 199 -11.03 -26.26 11.69
N HIS A 200 -10.01 -26.87 11.09
CA HIS A 200 -8.63 -26.37 11.17
C HIS A 200 -8.20 -25.79 9.81
N ALA A 201 -7.06 -25.09 9.76
CA ALA A 201 -6.59 -24.38 8.57
C ALA A 201 -6.46 -25.23 7.28
N ASN A 202 -6.39 -26.56 7.41
CA ASN A 202 -6.33 -27.51 6.27
C ASN A 202 -7.67 -28.20 5.98
N THR A 203 -8.75 -27.87 6.68
CA THR A 203 -10.07 -28.49 6.46
C THR A 203 -10.62 -28.01 5.12
N LYS A 204 -10.95 -28.95 4.23
CA LYS A 204 -11.63 -28.63 2.97
C LYS A 204 -13.13 -28.45 3.22
N ILE A 205 -13.58 -27.22 3.36
CA ILE A 205 -15.01 -26.90 3.53
C ILE A 205 -15.64 -26.72 2.14
N LYS A 206 -16.60 -27.59 1.81
CA LYS A 206 -17.21 -27.64 0.47
C LYS A 206 -18.32 -26.59 0.24
N GLY A 207 -18.85 -25.97 1.29
CA GLY A 207 -19.91 -24.96 1.18
C GLY A 207 -20.40 -24.41 2.52
N GLY A 208 -21.16 -23.31 2.47
CA GLY A 208 -21.66 -22.58 3.64
C GLY A 208 -22.63 -23.39 4.50
N LYS A 209 -23.38 -24.34 3.91
CA LYS A 209 -24.27 -25.26 4.64
C LYS A 209 -23.58 -26.05 5.76
N VAL A 210 -22.29 -26.37 5.63
CA VAL A 210 -21.52 -27.09 6.67
C VAL A 210 -21.26 -26.18 7.87
N ILE A 211 -21.06 -24.88 7.63
CA ILE A 211 -20.70 -23.89 8.64
C ILE A 211 -21.92 -23.29 9.31
N THR A 212 -23.04 -23.19 8.58
CA THR A 212 -24.27 -22.54 9.04
C THR A 212 -24.72 -22.97 10.44
N PRO A 213 -24.78 -24.29 10.79
CA PRO A 213 -25.19 -24.73 12.12
C PRO A 213 -24.23 -24.32 13.24
N LYS A 214 -22.97 -23.98 12.89
CA LYS A 214 -21.88 -23.66 13.82
C LYS A 214 -21.63 -22.16 13.97
N LEU A 215 -22.35 -21.30 13.24
CA LEU A 215 -22.10 -19.85 13.24
C LEU A 215 -22.24 -19.21 14.62
N ILE A 216 -23.19 -19.67 15.45
CA ILE A 216 -23.34 -19.15 16.81
C ILE A 216 -22.18 -19.56 17.71
N GLU A 217 -21.68 -20.78 17.60
CA GLU A 217 -20.49 -21.26 18.32
C GLU A 217 -19.25 -20.48 17.88
N ILE A 218 -19.06 -20.29 16.56
CA ILE A 218 -17.98 -19.47 15.99
C ILE A 218 -18.03 -18.04 16.53
N LYS A 219 -19.22 -17.40 16.53
CA LYS A 219 -19.41 -16.07 17.11
C LYS A 219 -19.01 -16.04 18.58
N ASN A 220 -19.45 -17.02 19.36
CA ASN A 220 -19.16 -17.09 20.80
C ASN A 220 -17.66 -17.29 21.07
N TYR A 221 -16.96 -18.08 20.26
CA TYR A 221 -15.50 -18.19 20.38
C TYR A 221 -14.78 -16.87 20.09
N TYR A 222 -15.19 -16.12 19.06
CA TYR A 222 -14.59 -14.80 18.86
C TYR A 222 -14.97 -13.83 19.97
N LYS A 223 -16.21 -13.84 20.46
CA LYS A 223 -16.62 -13.03 21.61
C LYS A 223 -15.70 -13.33 22.81
N TYR A 224 -15.47 -14.61 23.11
CA TYR A 224 -14.56 -15.05 24.17
C TYR A 224 -13.15 -14.45 24.05
N LEU A 225 -12.61 -14.37 22.83
CA LEU A 225 -11.29 -13.78 22.58
C LEU A 225 -11.21 -12.29 22.95
N PHE A 226 -12.34 -11.59 23.02
CA PHE A 226 -12.42 -10.15 23.31
C PHE A 226 -13.08 -9.82 24.66
N GLU A 227 -13.55 -10.80 25.44
CA GLU A 227 -14.34 -10.59 26.66
C GLU A 227 -13.64 -9.76 27.76
N ASP A 228 -12.32 -9.62 27.71
CA ASP A 228 -11.54 -8.80 28.66
C ASP A 228 -10.45 -7.95 27.96
N VAL A 229 -10.69 -7.61 26.70
CA VAL A 229 -9.83 -6.72 25.92
C VAL A 229 -10.43 -5.32 26.00
N TYR A 230 -9.59 -4.29 26.18
CA TYR A 230 -10.05 -2.91 26.29
C TYR A 230 -10.71 -2.43 24.99
N GLY A 231 -11.97 -2.00 25.10
CA GLY A 231 -12.78 -1.50 23.99
C GLY A 231 -13.96 -2.39 23.64
N THR A 232 -14.73 -1.97 22.64
CA THR A 232 -15.81 -2.76 22.04
C THR A 232 -15.42 -3.14 20.62
N PHE A 233 -15.87 -4.31 20.15
CA PHE A 233 -15.35 -4.92 18.92
C PHE A 233 -16.46 -5.34 17.96
N SER A 234 -16.24 -5.04 16.68
CA SER A 234 -17.10 -5.35 15.56
C SER A 234 -16.37 -6.28 14.60
N LEU A 235 -16.90 -7.48 14.40
CA LEU A 235 -16.20 -8.56 13.71
C LEU A 235 -16.65 -8.66 12.24
N VAL A 236 -15.73 -8.40 11.31
CA VAL A 236 -16.00 -8.47 9.86
C VAL A 236 -15.68 -9.87 9.33
N TYR A 237 -16.71 -10.57 8.86
CA TYR A 237 -16.62 -11.98 8.46
C TYR A 237 -16.05 -12.15 7.04
N HIS A 238 -14.97 -12.91 6.85
CA HIS A 238 -14.48 -13.29 5.51
C HIS A 238 -15.34 -14.39 4.89
N ASN A 239 -16.08 -14.07 3.83
CA ASN A 239 -17.01 -15.01 3.21
C ASN A 239 -16.45 -15.63 1.91
N ASN A 240 -16.14 -16.92 1.96
CA ASN A 240 -15.69 -17.71 0.80
C ASN A 240 -16.83 -18.25 -0.09
N PHE A 241 -18.08 -18.22 0.40
CA PHE A 241 -19.25 -18.92 -0.15
C PHE A 241 -20.30 -17.97 -0.77
N ILE A 242 -19.87 -16.99 -1.55
CA ILE A 242 -20.70 -15.95 -2.21
C ILE A 242 -21.93 -16.44 -3.05
N LYS A 243 -22.01 -17.75 -3.36
CA LYS A 243 -23.16 -18.34 -4.04
C LYS A 243 -24.26 -18.78 -3.08
N ASP A 244 -23.96 -18.95 -1.80
CA ASP A 244 -24.85 -19.49 -0.79
C ASP A 244 -25.59 -18.35 -0.08
N THR A 245 -26.74 -17.97 -0.64
CA THR A 245 -27.57 -16.88 -0.12
C THR A 245 -28.11 -17.16 1.28
N SER A 246 -28.41 -18.43 1.60
CA SER A 246 -28.83 -18.82 2.94
C SER A 246 -27.72 -18.57 3.95
N PHE A 247 -26.50 -19.02 3.64
CA PHE A 247 -25.34 -18.83 4.50
C PHE A 247 -25.06 -17.35 4.76
N GLU A 248 -25.05 -16.51 3.71
CA GLU A 248 -24.83 -15.07 3.86
C GLU A 248 -25.85 -14.39 4.78
N LYS A 249 -27.13 -14.73 4.63
CA LYS A 249 -28.19 -14.20 5.50
C LYS A 249 -27.98 -14.62 6.95
N GLU A 250 -27.57 -15.87 7.19
CA GLU A 250 -27.28 -16.34 8.54
C GLU A 250 -26.03 -15.67 9.12
N VAL A 251 -24.96 -15.47 8.35
CA VAL A 251 -23.77 -14.73 8.80
C VAL A 251 -24.14 -13.33 9.27
N LEU A 252 -24.95 -12.60 8.50
CA LEU A 252 -25.36 -11.23 8.84
C LEU A 252 -26.28 -11.11 10.06
N LYS A 253 -26.79 -12.22 10.62
CA LYS A 253 -27.47 -12.20 11.93
C LYS A 253 -26.49 -12.13 13.10
N TYR A 254 -25.26 -12.59 12.90
CA TYR A 254 -24.26 -12.76 13.95
C TYR A 254 -23.09 -11.79 13.82
N PHE A 255 -22.78 -11.38 12.58
CA PHE A 255 -21.67 -10.50 12.24
C PHE A 255 -22.20 -9.23 11.55
N PRO A 256 -21.71 -8.04 11.94
CA PRO A 256 -22.20 -6.77 11.43
C PRO A 256 -21.83 -6.50 9.97
N SER A 257 -20.82 -7.19 9.41
CA SER A 257 -20.39 -6.99 8.02
C SER A 257 -19.63 -8.20 7.47
N MET A 258 -19.50 -8.26 6.16
CA MET A 258 -18.71 -9.26 5.45
C MET A 258 -17.72 -8.60 4.50
N TYR A 259 -16.57 -9.25 4.31
CA TYR A 259 -15.64 -8.96 3.22
C TYR A 259 -15.32 -10.26 2.46
N TYR A 260 -14.72 -10.12 1.28
CA TYR A 260 -14.62 -11.19 0.30
C TYR A 260 -13.22 -11.26 -0.30
N PRO A 261 -12.78 -12.45 -0.76
CA PRO A 261 -11.58 -12.54 -1.57
C PRO A 261 -11.67 -11.62 -2.81
N PRO A 262 -10.57 -10.95 -3.19
CA PRO A 262 -10.57 -9.95 -4.26
C PRO A 262 -11.26 -10.43 -5.54
N PHE A 263 -10.84 -11.58 -6.08
CA PHE A 263 -11.39 -12.15 -7.31
C PHE A 263 -12.91 -12.42 -7.31
N LYS A 264 -13.58 -12.47 -6.16
CA LYS A 264 -15.04 -12.70 -6.09
C LYS A 264 -15.86 -11.51 -6.58
N GLN A 265 -15.28 -10.31 -6.63
CA GLN A 265 -15.94 -9.07 -7.08
C GLN A 265 -16.57 -9.15 -8.48
N PHE A 266 -16.02 -9.99 -9.36
CA PHE A 266 -16.52 -10.20 -10.73
C PHE A 266 -17.75 -11.09 -10.80
N ARG A 267 -18.19 -11.66 -9.68
CA ARG A 267 -19.53 -12.24 -9.54
C ARG A 267 -20.55 -11.13 -9.37
N VAL A 268 -20.74 -10.34 -10.43
CA VAL A 268 -21.50 -9.08 -10.39
C VAL A 268 -22.91 -9.29 -9.85
N LYS A 269 -23.59 -10.35 -10.28
CA LYS A 269 -24.95 -10.69 -9.82
C LYS A 269 -24.98 -10.95 -8.32
N GLU A 270 -24.09 -11.80 -7.82
CA GLU A 270 -24.03 -12.14 -6.41
C GLU A 270 -23.61 -10.94 -5.54
N MET A 271 -22.61 -10.15 -5.97
CA MET A 271 -22.18 -8.95 -5.24
C MET A 271 -23.26 -7.86 -5.21
N ASN A 272 -24.03 -7.66 -6.29
CA ASN A 272 -25.16 -6.73 -6.30
C ASN A 272 -26.27 -7.18 -5.34
N ARG A 273 -26.53 -8.48 -5.27
CA ARG A 273 -27.48 -9.04 -4.30
C ARG A 273 -27.00 -8.81 -2.87
N ILE A 274 -25.71 -9.03 -2.60
CA ILE A 274 -25.13 -8.82 -1.28
C ILE A 274 -25.20 -7.34 -0.88
N SER A 275 -24.85 -6.41 -1.76
CA SER A 275 -24.92 -4.97 -1.46
C SER A 275 -26.35 -4.54 -1.10
N GLN A 276 -27.36 -5.08 -1.80
CA GLN A 276 -28.77 -4.87 -1.47
C GLN A 276 -29.16 -5.44 -0.10
N VAL A 277 -28.67 -6.64 0.25
CA VAL A 277 -28.91 -7.25 1.57
C VAL A 277 -28.26 -6.41 2.67
N CYS A 278 -27.02 -5.96 2.47
CA CYS A 278 -26.34 -5.07 3.42
C CYS A 278 -27.11 -3.77 3.62
N LYS A 279 -27.52 -3.12 2.52
CA LYS A 279 -28.35 -1.90 2.56
C LYS A 279 -29.66 -2.11 3.31
N LYS A 280 -30.37 -3.23 3.06
CA LYS A 280 -31.62 -3.58 3.77
C LYS A 280 -31.39 -3.78 5.27
N ASN A 281 -30.28 -4.39 5.64
CA ASN A 281 -29.93 -4.68 7.04
C ASN A 281 -29.22 -3.50 7.73
N LYS A 282 -29.04 -2.36 7.04
CA LYS A 282 -28.28 -1.20 7.52
C LYS A 282 -26.83 -1.53 7.92
N THR A 283 -26.25 -2.55 7.29
CA THR A 283 -24.86 -2.98 7.50
C THR A 283 -23.97 -2.48 6.37
N SER A 284 -22.68 -2.29 6.65
CA SER A 284 -21.73 -1.82 5.66
C SER A 284 -21.49 -2.87 4.57
N PHE A 285 -21.55 -2.42 3.33
CA PHE A 285 -21.05 -3.20 2.19
C PHE A 285 -19.61 -2.81 1.91
N ILE A 286 -18.72 -3.82 1.95
CA ILE A 286 -17.29 -3.67 1.68
C ILE A 286 -17.01 -4.20 0.27
N GLN A 287 -16.58 -3.31 -0.62
CA GLN A 287 -16.22 -3.66 -1.98
C GLN A 287 -14.75 -4.12 -2.03
N PRO A 288 -14.47 -5.41 -2.29
CA PRO A 288 -13.12 -5.85 -2.59
C PRO A 288 -12.63 -5.27 -3.92
N VAL A 289 -11.36 -4.89 -3.96
CA VAL A 289 -10.65 -4.35 -5.13
C VAL A 289 -9.24 -4.93 -5.18
N TYR A 290 -8.73 -5.22 -6.38
CA TYR A 290 -7.32 -5.55 -6.60
C TYR A 290 -6.83 -4.96 -7.93
N ALA A 291 -5.55 -4.60 -7.98
CA ALA A 291 -4.95 -4.07 -9.20
C ALA A 291 -4.39 -5.18 -10.09
N HIS A 292 -3.49 -6.00 -9.52
CA HIS A 292 -2.83 -7.11 -10.19
C HIS A 292 -2.75 -8.33 -9.27
N TYR A 293 -2.38 -9.48 -9.82
CA TYR A 293 -2.06 -10.67 -9.05
C TYR A 293 -1.03 -11.52 -9.78
N PHE A 294 0.14 -11.66 -9.17
CA PHE A 294 1.25 -12.47 -9.68
C PHE A 294 1.84 -13.25 -8.51
N ASP A 295 1.56 -14.55 -8.46
CA ASP A 295 2.01 -15.39 -7.35
C ASP A 295 3.52 -15.61 -7.49
N SER A 296 4.31 -14.97 -6.62
CA SER A 296 5.75 -15.11 -6.65
C SER A 296 6.21 -16.53 -6.28
N ARG A 297 5.35 -17.42 -5.79
CA ARG A 297 5.76 -18.75 -5.31
C ARG A 297 5.91 -19.71 -6.48
N LEU A 298 7.10 -20.29 -6.60
CA LEU A 298 7.42 -21.26 -7.64
C LEU A 298 6.71 -22.57 -7.36
N ARG A 299 6.21 -23.21 -8.43
CA ARG A 299 5.59 -24.53 -8.39
C ARG A 299 6.38 -25.50 -9.25
N LYS A 300 6.49 -26.74 -8.81
CA LYS A 300 7.07 -27.82 -9.62
C LYS A 300 6.07 -28.28 -10.67
N LYS A 301 6.47 -28.38 -11.94
CA LYS A 301 5.63 -28.91 -13.01
C LYS A 301 5.17 -30.35 -12.71
N SER A 302 6.05 -31.18 -12.15
CA SER A 302 5.81 -32.61 -11.89
C SER A 302 4.67 -32.92 -10.91
N ASN A 303 4.44 -32.07 -9.90
CA ASN A 303 3.45 -32.34 -8.85
C ASN A 303 2.59 -31.13 -8.49
N GLN A 304 2.80 -30.00 -9.16
CA GLN A 304 2.10 -28.74 -8.95
C GLN A 304 2.17 -28.19 -7.51
N LYS A 305 3.07 -28.69 -6.67
CA LYS A 305 3.26 -28.20 -5.30
C LYS A 305 4.19 -27.00 -5.30
N TYR A 306 3.96 -26.10 -4.35
CA TYR A 306 4.87 -24.99 -4.07
C TYR A 306 6.25 -25.50 -3.66
N LEU A 307 7.27 -24.79 -4.10
CA LEU A 307 8.63 -25.03 -3.65
C LEU A 307 8.77 -24.54 -2.19
N GLY A 308 9.17 -25.45 -1.30
CA GLY A 308 9.32 -25.12 0.12
C GLY A 308 10.49 -24.17 0.37
N LYS A 309 10.44 -23.41 1.48
CA LYS A 309 11.51 -22.48 1.89
C LYS A 309 12.89 -23.12 2.01
N ASN A 310 12.94 -24.43 2.27
CA ASN A 310 14.18 -25.21 2.46
C ASN A 310 14.36 -26.27 1.36
N ALA A 311 13.84 -26.05 0.15
CA ALA A 311 14.12 -26.96 -0.95
C ALA A 311 15.63 -26.98 -1.23
N LYS A 312 16.31 -27.99 -0.68
CA LYS A 312 17.74 -28.25 -0.90
C LYS A 312 17.85 -29.11 -2.15
N GLY A 313 18.39 -28.54 -3.22
CA GLY A 313 18.67 -29.22 -4.49
C GLY A 313 18.68 -28.24 -5.66
N GLU A 314 19.58 -28.45 -6.61
CA GLU A 314 19.56 -27.77 -7.91
C GLU A 314 18.31 -28.21 -8.67
N ILE A 315 17.21 -27.47 -8.48
CA ILE A 315 16.00 -27.67 -9.28
C ILE A 315 16.17 -26.82 -10.53
N SER A 316 16.13 -27.47 -11.69
CA SER A 316 16.19 -26.79 -12.98
C SER A 316 15.05 -25.79 -13.10
N THR A 317 15.35 -24.60 -13.61
CA THR A 317 14.36 -23.57 -13.95
C THR A 317 13.29 -24.10 -14.92
N ASN A 318 13.64 -25.08 -15.76
CA ASN A 318 12.71 -25.72 -16.69
C ASN A 318 11.63 -26.58 -16.02
N ASP A 319 11.88 -27.04 -14.79
CA ASP A 319 10.92 -27.84 -13.99
C ASP A 319 9.96 -26.98 -13.17
N LEU A 320 10.10 -25.65 -13.27
CA LEU A 320 9.36 -24.69 -12.46
C LEU A 320 8.41 -23.87 -13.33
N TYR A 321 7.32 -23.43 -12.70
CA TYR A 321 6.40 -22.45 -13.25
C TYR A 321 5.86 -21.51 -12.18
N LEU A 322 5.39 -20.36 -12.62
CA LEU A 322 4.68 -19.37 -11.80
C LEU A 322 3.21 -19.30 -12.21
N ASN A 323 2.36 -18.93 -11.26
CA ASN A 323 0.95 -18.67 -11.55
C ASN A 323 0.74 -17.16 -11.67
N GLU A 324 0.06 -16.75 -12.73
CA GLU A 324 -0.45 -15.40 -12.90
C GLU A 324 -1.96 -15.45 -13.03
N LEU A 325 -2.65 -14.46 -12.46
CA LEU A 325 -4.02 -14.17 -12.85
C LEU A 325 -3.96 -13.05 -13.88
N PRO A 326 -4.17 -13.32 -15.17
CA PRO A 326 -4.00 -12.32 -16.21
C PRO A 326 -4.99 -11.17 -15.96
N THR A 327 -4.46 -9.96 -15.89
CA THR A 327 -5.23 -8.71 -15.76
C THR A 327 -5.20 -7.97 -17.09
N HIS A 328 -6.34 -7.43 -17.51
CA HIS A 328 -6.45 -6.66 -18.76
C HIS A 328 -5.85 -5.26 -18.57
N PHE A 329 -4.53 -5.18 -18.37
CA PHE A 329 -3.83 -3.94 -17.99
C PHE A 329 -4.46 -3.34 -16.72
N THR A 330 -4.83 -2.05 -16.75
CA THR A 330 -5.49 -1.38 -15.62
C THR A 330 -7.02 -1.50 -15.65
N ASN A 331 -7.60 -2.07 -16.72
CA ASN A 331 -9.05 -2.15 -16.91
C ASN A 331 -9.75 -2.90 -15.77
N ASP A 332 -9.18 -4.02 -15.33
CA ASP A 332 -9.78 -4.83 -14.25
C ASP A 332 -9.78 -4.03 -12.93
N PHE A 333 -8.69 -3.31 -12.62
CA PHE A 333 -8.64 -2.41 -11.46
C PHE A 333 -9.71 -1.32 -11.55
N ARG A 334 -9.77 -0.59 -12.67
CA ARG A 334 -10.76 0.49 -12.91
C ARG A 334 -12.20 -0.02 -12.80
N LYS A 335 -12.52 -1.15 -13.42
CA LYS A 335 -13.85 -1.77 -13.35
C LYS A 335 -14.25 -2.13 -11.92
N THR A 336 -13.32 -2.59 -11.09
CA THR A 336 -13.64 -2.97 -9.71
C THR A 336 -13.91 -1.76 -8.84
N LEU A 337 -13.27 -0.64 -9.13
CA LEU A 337 -13.57 0.66 -8.54
C LEU A 337 -14.91 1.21 -9.05
N ASP A 338 -15.23 1.07 -10.34
CA ASP A 338 -16.55 1.44 -10.89
C ASP A 338 -17.67 0.66 -10.21
N LEU A 339 -17.45 -0.63 -9.91
CA LEU A 339 -18.40 -1.44 -9.14
C LEU A 339 -18.58 -0.94 -7.70
N ALA A 340 -17.55 -0.34 -7.08
CA ALA A 340 -17.68 0.30 -5.77
C ALA A 340 -18.62 1.52 -5.83
N ILE A 341 -18.48 2.32 -6.90
CA ILE A 341 -19.32 3.49 -7.18
C ILE A 341 -20.77 3.05 -7.42
N LEU A 342 -20.98 2.10 -8.32
CA LEU A 342 -22.31 1.60 -8.68
C LEU A 342 -23.07 0.98 -7.51
N ARG A 343 -22.35 0.32 -6.58
CA ARG A 343 -22.95 -0.30 -5.39
C ARG A 343 -23.07 0.67 -4.21
N ASP A 344 -22.58 1.90 -4.35
CA ASP A 344 -22.41 2.87 -3.27
C ASP A 344 -21.80 2.22 -2.02
N ALA A 345 -20.67 1.53 -2.23
CA ALA A 345 -19.98 0.86 -1.13
C ALA A 345 -19.61 1.88 -0.04
N GLU A 346 -19.70 1.46 1.22
CA GLU A 346 -19.28 2.27 2.36
C GLU A 346 -17.77 2.19 2.58
N MET A 347 -17.19 1.05 2.18
CA MET A 347 -15.77 0.78 2.29
C MET A 347 -15.26 0.09 1.02
N ILE A 348 -14.06 0.48 0.58
CA ILE A 348 -13.29 -0.23 -0.45
C ILE A 348 -12.13 -0.94 0.23
N ASP A 349 -12.02 -2.26 0.06
CA ASP A 349 -10.92 -3.09 0.60
C ASP A 349 -9.96 -3.48 -0.53
N ILE A 350 -8.79 -2.85 -0.54
CA ILE A 350 -7.75 -3.04 -1.54
C ILE A 350 -6.81 -4.15 -1.08
N THR A 351 -6.71 -5.20 -1.89
CA THR A 351 -5.64 -6.19 -1.80
C THR A 351 -4.60 -5.85 -2.86
N SER A 352 -3.49 -5.18 -2.53
CA SER A 352 -3.00 -4.73 -1.21
C SER A 352 -2.25 -3.39 -1.32
N TRP A 353 -1.79 -2.81 -0.20
CA TRP A 353 -0.86 -1.67 -0.23
C TRP A 353 0.52 -2.12 -0.65
N ASN A 354 1.13 -3.06 0.08
CA ASN A 354 2.56 -3.39 -0.05
C ASN A 354 2.84 -4.91 -0.11
N ASN A 355 1.89 -5.80 -0.41
CA ASN A 355 2.19 -7.23 -0.53
C ASN A 355 2.89 -7.56 -1.87
N PHE A 356 4.21 -7.37 -1.91
CA PHE A 356 5.08 -7.63 -3.08
C PHE A 356 5.23 -9.12 -3.40
N ASP A 357 5.08 -10.01 -2.42
CA ASP A 357 5.19 -11.46 -2.61
C ASP A 357 4.01 -12.04 -3.42
N ASP A 358 2.84 -11.40 -3.40
CA ASP A 358 1.68 -11.84 -4.18
C ASP A 358 1.43 -10.95 -5.42
N GLY A 359 2.30 -9.96 -5.67
CA GLY A 359 2.16 -9.04 -6.79
C GLY A 359 0.84 -8.24 -6.79
N THR A 360 0.27 -8.00 -5.61
CA THR A 360 -1.05 -7.35 -5.45
C THR A 360 -0.99 -5.88 -5.02
N HIS A 361 0.21 -5.40 -4.67
CA HIS A 361 0.45 -4.07 -4.13
C HIS A 361 0.03 -2.96 -5.10
N ILE A 362 -0.43 -1.84 -4.55
CA ILE A 362 -0.60 -0.57 -5.27
C ILE A 362 0.44 0.47 -4.87
N SER A 363 1.24 0.18 -3.81
CA SER A 363 2.38 1.00 -3.42
C SER A 363 3.36 1.09 -4.59
N PRO A 364 3.96 2.27 -4.83
CA PRO A 364 4.87 2.46 -5.95
C PRO A 364 6.02 1.48 -5.98
N GLU A 365 6.19 0.85 -7.14
CA GLU A 365 7.33 -0.01 -7.45
C GLU A 365 7.77 0.13 -8.91
N LEU A 366 8.85 -0.54 -9.27
CA LEU A 366 9.51 -0.43 -10.57
C LEU A 366 8.55 -0.51 -11.77
N HIS A 367 7.66 -1.50 -11.78
CA HIS A 367 6.84 -1.82 -12.96
C HIS A 367 5.72 -0.80 -13.12
N THR A 368 5.00 -0.49 -12.05
CA THR A 368 3.74 0.28 -12.06
C THR A 368 3.90 1.74 -11.64
N GLN A 369 5.07 2.09 -11.09
CA GLN A 369 5.43 3.42 -10.64
C GLN A 369 4.32 4.05 -9.78
N TYR A 370 3.78 5.19 -10.18
CA TYR A 370 2.69 5.88 -9.46
C TYR A 370 1.33 5.73 -10.15
N SER A 371 1.25 5.00 -11.25
CA SER A 371 0.08 4.97 -12.13
C SER A 371 -1.17 4.42 -11.43
N LEU A 372 -1.04 3.34 -10.67
CA LEU A 372 -2.16 2.76 -9.93
C LEU A 372 -2.72 3.74 -8.88
N GLY A 373 -1.84 4.48 -8.20
CA GLY A 373 -2.24 5.52 -7.25
C GLY A 373 -3.01 6.66 -7.91
N GLU A 374 -2.58 7.12 -9.08
CA GLU A 374 -3.29 8.19 -9.81
C GLU A 374 -4.66 7.74 -10.32
N LEU A 375 -4.77 6.50 -10.81
CA LEU A 375 -6.05 5.91 -11.21
C LEU A 375 -6.99 5.72 -10.01
N LEU A 376 -6.45 5.27 -8.87
CA LEU A 376 -7.21 5.13 -7.63
C LEU A 376 -7.77 6.50 -7.20
N LYS A 377 -6.93 7.53 -7.09
CA LYS A 377 -7.36 8.88 -6.69
C LYS A 377 -8.48 9.42 -7.57
N TYR A 378 -8.35 9.26 -8.89
CA TYR A 378 -9.41 9.66 -9.82
C TYR A 378 -10.73 8.95 -9.48
N LYS A 379 -10.72 7.63 -9.38
CA LYS A 379 -11.92 6.84 -9.08
C LYS A 379 -12.50 7.11 -7.69
N LEU A 380 -11.65 7.39 -6.71
CA LEU A 380 -12.10 7.77 -5.37
C LEU A 380 -12.81 9.11 -5.36
N SER A 381 -12.39 10.08 -6.18
CA SER A 381 -13.12 11.34 -6.29
C SER A 381 -14.50 11.16 -6.92
N GLU A 382 -14.64 10.31 -7.94
CA GLU A 382 -15.95 9.94 -8.50
C GLU A 382 -16.82 9.24 -7.44
N TRP A 383 -16.25 8.32 -6.66
CA TRP A 383 -16.95 7.63 -5.59
C TRP A 383 -17.40 8.55 -4.46
N LYS A 384 -16.55 9.50 -4.05
CA LYS A 384 -16.84 10.49 -3.00
C LYS A 384 -17.70 11.66 -3.51
N LYS A 385 -17.95 11.75 -4.83
CA LYS A 385 -18.65 12.86 -5.50
C LYS A 385 -17.98 14.20 -5.22
N GLU A 386 -16.65 14.20 -5.22
CA GLU A 386 -15.83 15.39 -5.05
C GLU A 386 -15.56 16.02 -6.42
N ASP A 387 -15.66 17.34 -6.54
CA ASP A 387 -15.21 18.06 -7.73
C ASP A 387 -13.69 17.88 -7.85
N ASN A 388 -13.26 17.19 -8.91
CA ASN A 388 -11.85 16.91 -9.08
C ASN A 388 -11.31 17.47 -10.39
N LYS A 389 -10.59 18.58 -10.30
CA LYS A 389 -9.66 18.98 -11.37
C LYS A 389 -8.54 17.95 -11.40
N VAL A 390 -8.50 17.17 -12.48
CA VAL A 390 -7.47 16.15 -12.64
C VAL A 390 -6.16 16.81 -13.05
N ARG A 391 -5.05 16.24 -12.57
CA ARG A 391 -3.76 16.49 -13.20
C ARG A 391 -3.80 15.87 -14.59
N GLU A 392 -3.74 16.71 -15.63
CA GLU A 392 -3.73 16.19 -16.99
C GLU A 392 -2.50 15.32 -17.21
N GLN A 393 -2.73 14.05 -17.54
CA GLN A 393 -1.66 13.08 -17.74
C GLN A 393 -2.08 11.96 -18.68
N CYS A 394 -1.07 11.30 -19.23
CA CYS A 394 -1.19 10.08 -19.99
C CYS A 394 -0.46 8.97 -19.23
N ILE A 395 -1.14 7.84 -19.01
CA ILE A 395 -0.58 6.63 -18.43
C ILE A 395 -0.50 5.57 -19.53
N VAL A 396 0.65 4.94 -19.68
CA VAL A 396 0.91 3.91 -20.68
C VAL A 396 1.18 2.60 -19.99
N ASN A 397 0.40 1.58 -20.32
CA ASN A 397 0.53 0.22 -19.81
C ASN A 397 0.91 -0.75 -20.91
N GLN A 398 1.94 -1.57 -20.68
CA GLN A 398 2.45 -2.51 -21.66
C GLN A 398 3.03 -3.76 -21.00
N PHE A 399 2.93 -4.89 -21.70
CA PHE A 399 3.59 -6.12 -21.29
C PHE A 399 4.97 -6.21 -21.91
N LYS A 400 5.89 -6.80 -21.17
CA LYS A 400 7.18 -7.20 -21.70
C LYS A 400 7.02 -8.42 -22.61
N THR A 401 7.81 -8.48 -23.68
CA THR A 401 7.94 -9.70 -24.46
C THR A 401 8.65 -10.76 -23.62
N LEU A 402 7.97 -11.88 -23.36
CA LEU A 402 8.55 -13.01 -22.62
C LEU A 402 9.43 -13.86 -23.54
N ASP A 403 10.66 -14.14 -23.09
CA ASP A 403 11.44 -15.24 -23.66
C ASP A 403 10.84 -16.59 -23.25
N LYS A 404 10.59 -17.46 -24.22
CA LYS A 404 10.01 -18.80 -24.01
C LYS A 404 11.03 -19.83 -23.54
N SER A 405 12.31 -19.46 -23.47
CA SER A 405 13.41 -20.38 -23.15
C SER A 405 13.62 -20.65 -21.66
N THR A 406 12.88 -19.99 -20.75
CA THR A 406 13.10 -20.06 -19.29
C THR A 406 11.86 -20.51 -18.49
N ILE A 407 11.64 -19.99 -17.28
CA ILE A 407 10.53 -20.42 -16.40
C ILE A 407 9.20 -20.08 -17.06
N GLU A 408 8.31 -21.06 -17.08
CA GLU A 408 6.99 -20.89 -17.66
C GLU A 408 6.08 -20.08 -16.72
N VAL A 409 5.39 -19.08 -17.26
CA VAL A 409 4.33 -18.37 -16.54
C VAL A 409 2.99 -18.96 -16.98
N GLN A 410 2.39 -19.75 -16.10
CA GLN A 410 1.08 -20.32 -16.33
C GLN A 410 0.01 -19.29 -15.97
N GLN A 411 -0.73 -18.84 -16.98
CA GLN A 411 -1.93 -18.06 -16.76
C GLN A 411 -3.01 -18.98 -16.17
N ILE A 412 -3.38 -18.73 -14.91
CA ILE A 412 -4.59 -19.29 -14.36
C ILE A 412 -5.74 -18.53 -15.01
N VAL A 413 -6.60 -19.25 -15.74
CA VAL A 413 -7.84 -18.67 -16.29
C VAL A 413 -8.55 -17.95 -15.15
N ASN A 414 -8.69 -16.63 -15.28
CA ASN A 414 -9.54 -15.88 -14.37
C ASN A 414 -10.95 -16.48 -14.53
N PRO A 415 -11.52 -17.11 -13.49
CA PRO A 415 -12.79 -17.81 -13.63
C PRO A 415 -13.96 -16.87 -14.02
N PHE A 416 -13.72 -15.56 -14.03
CA PHE A 416 -14.66 -14.52 -14.40
C PHE A 416 -14.25 -13.68 -15.61
N ASN A 417 -13.04 -13.88 -16.14
CA ASN A 417 -12.58 -13.25 -17.36
C ASN A 417 -11.88 -14.31 -18.22
N GLN A 418 -12.68 -14.97 -19.07
CA GLN A 418 -12.26 -16.13 -19.84
C GLN A 418 -11.43 -15.77 -21.07
N GLN A 419 -11.34 -14.49 -21.43
CA GLN A 419 -10.54 -14.04 -22.55
C GLN A 419 -9.08 -13.89 -22.13
N PRO A 420 -8.13 -14.46 -22.89
CA PRO A 420 -6.71 -14.22 -22.65
C PRO A 420 -6.39 -12.74 -22.88
N VAL A 421 -5.44 -12.22 -22.10
CA VAL A 421 -4.97 -10.85 -22.27
C VAL A 421 -4.12 -10.77 -23.54
N ASP A 422 -4.48 -9.87 -24.45
CA ASP A 422 -3.70 -9.60 -25.65
C ASP A 422 -2.46 -8.76 -25.30
N ARG A 423 -1.34 -9.45 -25.07
CA ARG A 423 -0.04 -8.84 -24.72
C ARG A 423 0.63 -8.12 -25.90
N SER A 424 0.07 -8.22 -27.12
CA SER A 424 0.52 -7.42 -28.27
C SER A 424 -0.04 -6.00 -28.27
N LYS A 425 -0.82 -5.63 -27.25
CA LYS A 425 -1.42 -4.31 -27.10
C LYS A 425 -0.68 -3.48 -26.07
N ILE A 426 -0.79 -2.17 -26.24
CA ILE A 426 -0.49 -1.17 -25.23
C ILE A 426 -1.80 -0.46 -24.87
N GLU A 427 -2.08 -0.35 -23.57
CA GLU A 427 -3.18 0.47 -23.07
C GLU A 427 -2.67 1.89 -22.82
N VAL A 428 -3.28 2.86 -23.49
CA VAL A 428 -3.08 4.28 -23.22
C VAL A 428 -4.31 4.77 -22.46
N VAL A 429 -4.10 5.24 -21.23
CA VAL A 429 -5.14 5.84 -20.37
C VAL A 429 -4.87 7.33 -20.27
N THR A 430 -5.89 8.15 -20.48
CA THR A 430 -5.82 9.60 -20.36
C THR A 430 -6.65 10.07 -19.18
N LEU A 431 -6.10 11.00 -18.40
CA LEU A 431 -6.84 11.77 -17.40
C LEU A 431 -6.80 13.22 -17.86
N LEU A 432 -7.93 13.79 -18.27
CA LEU A 432 -7.99 15.14 -18.85
C LEU A 432 -9.10 15.98 -18.21
N ASN A 433 -8.93 17.30 -18.16
CA ASN A 433 -9.99 18.19 -17.67
C ASN A 433 -11.04 18.48 -18.77
N GLU A 434 -10.64 18.41 -20.03
CA GLU A 434 -11.48 18.63 -21.22
C GLU A 434 -11.12 17.59 -22.30
N SER A 435 -12.00 17.38 -23.28
CA SER A 435 -11.69 16.47 -24.39
C SER A 435 -10.46 16.92 -25.18
N ALA A 436 -9.80 15.97 -25.83
CA ALA A 436 -8.66 16.24 -26.69
C ALA A 436 -8.46 15.12 -27.71
N SER A 437 -7.67 15.39 -28.76
CA SER A 437 -7.32 14.39 -29.77
C SER A 437 -6.02 13.66 -29.40
N LEU A 438 -6.05 12.33 -29.45
CA LEU A 438 -4.91 11.46 -29.17
C LEU A 438 -4.21 11.04 -30.47
N TYR A 439 -2.90 11.24 -30.52
CA TYR A 439 -2.02 10.84 -31.61
C TYR A 439 -0.88 9.95 -31.12
N VAL A 440 -0.49 8.96 -31.92
CA VAL A 440 0.75 8.19 -31.76
C VAL A 440 1.66 8.52 -32.94
N GLY A 441 2.77 9.20 -32.66
CA GLY A 441 3.55 9.86 -33.70
C GLY A 441 2.72 10.96 -34.37
N THR A 442 2.49 10.83 -35.67
CA THR A 442 1.61 11.71 -36.47
C THR A 442 0.24 11.12 -36.74
N ASN A 443 0.00 9.86 -36.38
CA ASN A 443 -1.24 9.16 -36.69
C ASN A 443 -2.31 9.48 -35.64
N TYR A 444 -3.47 9.96 -36.10
CA TYR A 444 -4.64 10.16 -35.26
C TYR A 444 -5.20 8.81 -34.81
N ILE A 445 -5.48 8.66 -33.51
CA ILE A 445 -6.03 7.43 -32.94
C ILE A 445 -7.52 7.60 -32.62
N LYS A 446 -7.88 8.58 -31.78
CA LYS A 446 -9.25 8.93 -31.41
C LYS A 446 -9.32 10.27 -30.69
N GLU A 447 -10.53 10.80 -30.57
CA GLU A 447 -10.86 11.83 -29.59
C GLU A 447 -11.05 11.16 -28.22
N VAL A 448 -10.29 11.59 -27.23
CA VAL A 448 -10.40 11.16 -25.83
C VAL A 448 -11.25 12.14 -25.05
N GLN A 449 -12.16 11.61 -24.23
CA GLN A 449 -13.10 12.43 -23.46
C GLN A 449 -12.43 13.06 -22.24
N ALA A 450 -13.09 14.09 -21.67
CA ALA A 450 -12.75 14.60 -20.35
C ALA A 450 -12.91 13.51 -19.27
N GLY A 451 -12.17 13.63 -18.18
CA GLY A 451 -12.06 12.61 -17.15
C GLY A 451 -11.12 11.48 -17.56
N LEU A 452 -11.47 10.24 -17.17
CA LEU A 452 -10.73 9.04 -17.51
C LEU A 452 -11.25 8.42 -18.80
N ASP A 453 -10.39 8.30 -19.81
CA ASP A 453 -10.63 7.55 -21.05
C ASP A 453 -9.43 6.64 -21.36
N TYR A 454 -9.62 5.65 -22.23
CA TYR A 454 -8.55 4.76 -22.65
C TYR A 454 -8.68 4.28 -24.10
N VAL A 455 -7.58 3.72 -24.61
CA VAL A 455 -7.52 3.03 -25.90
C VAL A 455 -6.48 1.92 -25.87
N LEU A 456 -6.72 0.86 -26.64
CA LEU A 456 -5.73 -0.18 -26.91
C LEU A 456 -5.14 0.04 -28.30
N ILE A 457 -3.82 0.15 -28.39
CA ILE A 457 -3.07 0.29 -29.65
C ILE A 457 -2.14 -0.92 -29.83
N SER A 458 -1.78 -1.25 -31.07
CA SER A 458 -0.85 -2.36 -31.36
C SER A 458 0.58 -1.99 -31.00
N SER A 459 1.32 -2.89 -30.34
CA SER A 459 2.75 -2.71 -29.99
C SER A 459 3.63 -2.35 -31.19
N ASP A 460 3.30 -2.86 -32.37
CA ASP A 460 4.13 -2.70 -33.58
C ASP A 460 3.98 -1.29 -34.18
N SER A 461 2.94 -0.56 -33.81
CA SER A 461 2.65 0.80 -34.28
C SER A 461 3.38 1.90 -33.50
N ILE A 462 4.29 1.55 -32.58
CA ILE A 462 4.70 2.38 -31.43
C ILE A 462 6.10 2.98 -31.53
N ASN A 463 6.69 3.02 -32.73
CA ASN A 463 7.88 3.85 -32.95
C ASN A 463 7.51 5.34 -32.94
N GLY A 464 7.08 5.88 -31.79
CA GLY A 464 6.48 7.21 -31.70
C GLY A 464 6.29 7.74 -30.28
N LYS A 465 6.05 9.04 -30.21
CA LYS A 465 5.63 9.75 -29.00
C LYS A 465 4.10 9.79 -28.97
N ILE A 466 3.51 9.63 -27.79
CA ILE A 466 2.11 10.00 -27.57
C ILE A 466 2.03 11.53 -27.56
N ASN A 467 1.13 12.09 -28.37
CA ASN A 467 0.78 13.50 -28.32
C ASN A 467 -0.72 13.61 -28.06
N ILE A 468 -1.09 14.39 -27.04
CA ILE A 468 -2.48 14.78 -26.78
C ILE A 468 -2.61 16.24 -27.18
N VAL A 469 -3.55 16.53 -28.07
CA VAL A 469 -3.70 17.84 -28.73
C VAL A 469 -5.08 18.39 -28.44
N ARG A 470 -5.14 19.62 -27.91
CA ARG A 470 -6.38 20.37 -27.69
C ARG A 470 -6.26 21.72 -28.39
N ASN A 471 -7.25 22.10 -29.19
CA ASN A 471 -7.27 23.36 -29.94
C ASN A 471 -5.99 23.63 -30.74
N GLY A 472 -5.47 22.59 -31.41
CA GLY A 472 -4.23 22.65 -32.20
C GLY A 472 -2.92 22.70 -31.38
N LYS A 473 -2.98 22.73 -30.05
CA LYS A 473 -1.81 22.77 -29.16
C LYS A 473 -1.57 21.42 -28.51
N LYS A 474 -0.31 20.96 -28.50
CA LYS A 474 0.11 19.75 -27.77
C LYS A 474 0.11 20.06 -26.28
N ILE A 475 -0.83 19.48 -25.53
CA ILE A 475 -0.94 19.65 -24.07
C ILE A 475 -0.12 18.59 -23.32
N ILE A 476 0.03 17.39 -23.90
CA ILE A 476 0.89 16.33 -23.37
C ILE A 476 1.73 15.77 -24.51
N GLN A 477 3.03 15.64 -24.27
CA GLN A 477 3.95 14.91 -25.14
C GLN A 477 4.71 13.89 -24.30
N TYR A 478 4.56 12.61 -24.61
CA TYR A 478 5.15 11.52 -23.83
C TYR A 478 5.83 10.50 -24.73
N LYS A 479 7.07 10.13 -24.38
CA LYS A 479 7.80 9.08 -25.09
C LYS A 479 7.50 7.76 -24.37
N ILE A 480 6.90 6.82 -25.09
CA ILE A 480 6.63 5.49 -24.56
C ILE A 480 7.97 4.81 -24.22
N PRO A 481 8.14 4.25 -23.00
CA PRO A 481 9.35 3.52 -22.65
C PRO A 481 9.53 2.28 -23.52
N VAL A 482 10.75 2.04 -23.98
CA VAL A 482 11.09 0.78 -24.66
C VAL A 482 11.45 -0.23 -23.58
N LEU A 483 10.67 -1.31 -23.48
CA LEU A 483 10.99 -2.41 -22.57
C LEU A 483 12.05 -3.32 -23.19
N PRO A 484 13.05 -3.78 -22.42
CA PRO A 484 13.99 -4.78 -22.91
C PRO A 484 13.31 -6.13 -23.12
N VAL A 485 13.76 -6.88 -24.13
CA VAL A 485 13.50 -8.34 -24.23
C VAL A 485 14.47 -9.02 -23.26
N ASP A 486 13.96 -9.85 -22.35
CA ASP A 486 14.74 -10.40 -21.24
C ASP A 486 14.64 -11.92 -21.20
N THR A 487 15.67 -12.54 -20.64
CA THR A 487 15.79 -13.98 -20.41
C THR A 487 15.05 -14.43 -19.14
N THR A 488 14.74 -13.55 -18.19
CA THR A 488 13.93 -13.91 -17.01
C THR A 488 12.43 -13.60 -17.19
N PRO A 489 11.52 -14.50 -16.76
CA PRO A 489 10.10 -14.29 -17.00
C PRO A 489 9.54 -13.26 -16.04
N ASP A 490 9.32 -12.07 -16.56
CA ASP A 490 8.59 -11.02 -15.90
C ASP A 490 7.31 -10.74 -16.69
N ALA A 491 6.21 -11.28 -16.18
CA ALA A 491 4.89 -11.15 -16.80
C ALA A 491 4.08 -9.99 -16.22
N LEU A 492 4.67 -9.15 -15.36
CA LEU A 492 4.01 -7.98 -14.84
C LEU A 492 3.72 -6.97 -15.97
N CYS A 493 2.61 -6.26 -15.81
CA CYS A 493 2.28 -5.12 -16.64
C CYS A 493 3.09 -3.91 -16.17
N TYR A 494 3.84 -3.31 -17.09
CA TYR A 494 4.55 -2.07 -16.82
C TYR A 494 3.62 -0.90 -17.04
N SER A 495 3.59 0.04 -16.10
CA SER A 495 2.81 1.26 -16.16
C SER A 495 3.70 2.46 -15.92
N SER A 496 3.57 3.46 -16.78
CA SER A 496 4.38 4.68 -16.73
C SER A 496 3.52 5.90 -17.03
N SER A 497 3.79 7.02 -16.37
CA SER A 497 3.00 8.25 -16.51
C SER A 497 3.81 9.38 -17.14
N SER A 498 3.14 10.21 -17.94
CA SER A 498 3.70 11.48 -18.42
C SER A 498 4.00 12.48 -17.30
N ALA A 499 3.40 12.31 -16.12
CA ALA A 499 3.62 13.14 -14.93
C ALA A 499 4.66 12.54 -13.96
N GLN A 500 5.48 11.58 -14.42
CA GLN A 500 6.40 10.83 -13.55
C GLN A 500 7.37 11.75 -12.80
N ASN A 501 7.93 12.78 -13.44
CA ASN A 501 8.89 13.68 -12.78
C ASN A 501 8.23 14.47 -11.63
N GLU A 502 7.02 14.94 -11.84
CA GLU A 502 6.22 15.67 -10.87
C GLU A 502 5.78 14.76 -9.72
N LEU A 503 5.39 13.52 -10.03
CA LEU A 503 5.00 12.51 -9.05
C LEU A 503 6.20 12.11 -8.19
N VAL A 504 7.36 11.82 -8.79
CA VAL A 504 8.60 11.55 -8.04
C VAL A 504 8.89 12.71 -7.09
N SER A 505 8.86 13.96 -7.56
CA SER A 505 9.02 15.14 -6.69
C SER A 505 8.02 15.16 -5.54
N TYR A 506 6.74 14.93 -5.83
CA TYR A 506 5.66 15.04 -4.85
C TYR A 506 5.72 13.96 -3.76
N TYR A 507 6.06 12.73 -4.13
CA TYR A 507 6.17 11.61 -3.20
C TYR A 507 7.53 11.60 -2.49
N SER A 508 8.63 11.93 -3.16
CA SER A 508 9.95 11.98 -2.53
C SER A 508 10.13 13.19 -1.61
N TYR A 509 9.35 14.26 -1.79
CA TYR A 509 9.44 15.45 -0.95
C TYR A 509 9.35 15.12 0.54
N GLN A 510 8.47 14.20 0.96
CA GLN A 510 8.36 13.85 2.38
C GLN A 510 9.60 13.12 2.92
N LEU A 511 10.19 12.22 2.13
CA LEU A 511 11.45 11.54 2.48
C LEU A 511 12.57 12.56 2.65
N ILE A 512 12.70 13.44 1.66
CA ILE A 512 13.76 14.44 1.57
C ILE A 512 13.57 15.49 2.67
N TYR A 513 12.36 15.99 2.86
CA TYR A 513 12.04 17.03 3.83
C TYR A 513 12.31 16.55 5.26
N ALA A 514 11.90 15.34 5.61
CA ALA A 514 12.19 14.79 6.94
C ALA A 514 13.70 14.73 7.23
N GLU A 515 14.50 14.34 6.23
CA GLU A 515 15.95 14.31 6.34
C GLU A 515 16.56 15.72 6.39
N VAL A 516 16.18 16.59 5.46
CA VAL A 516 16.72 17.94 5.31
C VAL A 516 16.35 18.82 6.50
N MET A 517 15.16 18.67 7.09
CA MET A 517 14.75 19.40 8.29
C MET A 517 15.53 18.97 9.54
N LYS A 518 15.83 17.68 9.70
CA LYS A 518 16.74 17.24 10.78
C LYS A 518 18.14 17.84 10.63
N ASN A 519 18.61 17.90 9.39
CA ASN A 519 19.89 18.51 9.06
C ASN A 519 19.86 20.05 9.17
N ARG A 520 18.69 20.69 9.07
CA ARG A 520 18.53 22.14 9.33
C ARG A 520 18.98 22.49 10.74
N ALA A 521 18.42 21.79 11.74
CA ALA A 521 18.77 22.02 13.13
C ALA A 521 20.24 21.67 13.39
N ARG A 522 20.71 20.53 12.84
CA ARG A 522 22.08 20.05 13.02
C ARG A 522 23.15 20.99 12.46
N TYR A 523 22.91 21.58 11.29
CA TYR A 523 23.91 22.39 10.58
C TYR A 523 23.57 23.88 10.56
N LEU A 524 22.52 24.28 11.31
CA LEU A 524 22.03 25.66 11.40
C LEU A 524 21.77 26.28 10.02
N LEU A 525 21.09 25.54 9.15
CA LEU A 525 20.82 25.98 7.77
C LEU A 525 19.75 27.08 7.76
N ASP A 526 20.03 28.17 7.05
CA ASP A 526 19.01 29.16 6.70
C ASP A 526 18.03 28.61 5.64
N GLU A 527 16.93 29.32 5.40
CA GLU A 527 15.90 28.89 4.45
C GLU A 527 16.42 28.75 3.02
N LYS A 528 17.40 29.57 2.63
CA LYS A 528 17.97 29.55 1.29
C LYS A 528 18.81 28.29 1.07
N LEU A 529 19.67 27.94 2.02
CA LEU A 529 20.46 26.72 2.02
C LEU A 529 19.57 25.48 2.10
N LEU A 530 18.51 25.53 2.92
CA LEU A 530 17.51 24.47 3.02
C LEU A 530 16.82 24.20 1.67
N ASN A 531 16.34 25.25 1.01
CA ASN A 531 15.68 25.15 -0.30
C ASN A 531 16.64 24.65 -1.39
N ASN A 532 17.91 25.09 -1.34
CA ASN A 532 18.94 24.58 -2.24
C ASN A 532 19.20 23.08 -2.02
N TRP A 533 19.30 22.64 -0.76
CA TRP A 533 19.47 21.22 -0.46
C TRP A 533 18.26 20.41 -0.93
N ASN A 534 17.04 20.83 -0.60
CA ASN A 534 15.82 20.17 -1.08
C ASN A 534 15.80 20.01 -2.60
N THR A 535 16.23 21.03 -3.34
CA THR A 535 16.35 20.98 -4.79
C THR A 535 17.38 19.95 -5.24
N ILE A 536 18.58 19.97 -4.65
CA ILE A 536 19.67 19.01 -4.95
C ILE A 536 19.24 17.56 -4.67
N ALA A 537 18.60 17.31 -3.52
CA ALA A 537 18.10 15.99 -3.13
C ALA A 537 16.99 15.50 -4.07
N THR A 538 16.07 16.40 -4.48
CA THR A 538 15.01 16.08 -5.44
C THR A 538 15.59 15.71 -6.81
N LEU A 539 16.61 16.44 -7.27
CA LEU A 539 17.32 16.13 -8.51
C LEU A 539 18.02 14.77 -8.44
N TYR A 540 18.64 14.44 -7.30
CA TYR A 540 19.25 13.13 -7.08
C TYR A 540 18.22 12.00 -7.15
N ALA A 541 17.09 12.12 -6.46
CA ALA A 541 16.00 11.15 -6.52
C ALA A 541 15.47 10.94 -7.95
N LYS A 542 15.25 12.03 -8.71
CA LYS A 542 14.85 11.97 -10.13
C LYS A 542 15.89 11.28 -11.00
N ALA A 543 17.18 11.54 -10.76
CA ALA A 543 18.25 10.90 -11.49
C ALA A 543 18.25 9.38 -11.27
N LYS A 544 18.10 8.92 -10.01
CA LYS A 544 18.01 7.48 -9.70
C LYS A 544 16.83 6.79 -10.40
N ILE A 545 15.65 7.41 -10.45
CA ILE A 545 14.51 6.86 -11.20
C ILE A 545 14.81 6.75 -12.69
N LYS A 546 15.42 7.77 -13.31
CA LYS A 546 15.82 7.69 -14.72
C LYS A 546 16.85 6.60 -14.97
N LEU A 547 17.80 6.41 -14.04
CA LEU A 547 18.77 5.32 -14.12
C LEU A 547 18.09 3.96 -13.99
N LEU A 548 17.13 3.83 -13.09
CA LEU A 548 16.34 2.63 -12.90
C LEU A 548 15.51 2.34 -14.17
N GLU A 549 14.93 3.37 -14.79
CA GLU A 549 14.21 3.28 -16.05
C GLU A 549 15.11 2.93 -17.25
N HIS A 550 16.38 3.29 -17.20
CA HIS A 550 17.31 3.01 -18.30
C HIS A 550 18.02 1.67 -18.13
N TYR A 551 18.31 1.28 -16.89
CA TYR A 551 19.12 0.13 -16.52
C TYR A 551 18.35 -0.94 -15.73
N HIS A 552 17.01 -0.90 -15.67
CA HIS A 552 16.13 -2.01 -15.27
C HIS A 552 16.86 -3.34 -15.50
N PHE A 553 16.95 -4.33 -14.62
CA PHE A 553 17.61 -5.63 -14.93
C PHE A 553 19.12 -5.64 -15.21
N ASN A 554 19.79 -4.51 -15.49
CA ASN A 554 21.25 -4.43 -15.50
C ASN A 554 21.77 -3.83 -14.19
N ALA A 555 21.67 -4.61 -13.11
CA ALA A 555 22.04 -4.18 -11.77
C ALA A 555 23.47 -3.61 -11.70
N SER A 556 24.44 -4.25 -12.35
CA SER A 556 25.82 -3.76 -12.35
C SER A 556 25.98 -2.38 -13.01
N LYS A 557 25.33 -2.14 -14.17
CA LYS A 557 25.34 -0.81 -14.80
C LYS A 557 24.56 0.21 -13.98
N TYR A 558 23.40 -0.18 -13.46
CA TYR A 558 22.59 0.65 -12.57
C TYR A 558 23.40 1.12 -11.36
N GLN A 559 24.03 0.21 -10.63
CA GLN A 559 24.87 0.52 -9.46
C GLN A 559 26.01 1.47 -9.81
N LYS A 560 26.76 1.19 -10.88
CA LYS A 560 27.86 2.06 -11.33
C LYS A 560 27.36 3.47 -11.64
N ALA A 561 26.19 3.59 -12.27
CA ALA A 561 25.58 4.87 -12.56
C ALA A 561 25.06 5.56 -11.29
N CYS A 562 24.45 4.84 -10.35
CA CYS A 562 24.01 5.38 -9.07
C CYS A 562 25.17 5.94 -8.25
N LEU A 563 26.30 5.24 -8.18
CA LEU A 563 27.52 5.75 -7.51
C LEU A 563 28.02 7.05 -8.13
N LYS A 564 27.85 7.23 -9.45
CA LYS A 564 28.20 8.48 -10.13
C LYS A 564 27.25 9.63 -9.74
N GLU A 565 25.94 9.38 -9.71
CA GLU A 565 24.96 10.39 -9.28
C GLU A 565 25.09 10.72 -7.80
N GLU A 566 25.43 9.73 -6.96
CA GLU A 566 25.70 9.93 -5.54
C GLU A 566 26.91 10.84 -5.32
N LYS A 567 28.02 10.61 -6.04
CA LYS A 567 29.19 11.51 -6.00
C LYS A 567 28.84 12.94 -6.38
N LYS A 568 27.95 13.14 -7.37
CA LYS A 568 27.46 14.48 -7.75
C LYS A 568 26.60 15.11 -6.66
N TYR A 569 25.74 14.32 -6.02
CA TYR A 569 24.92 14.74 -4.89
C TYR A 569 25.81 15.24 -3.75
N TYR A 570 26.76 14.42 -3.29
CA TYR A 570 27.69 14.79 -2.22
C TYR A 570 28.56 15.99 -2.58
N ALA A 571 29.05 16.09 -3.82
CA ALA A 571 29.79 17.27 -4.27
C ALA A 571 28.94 18.55 -4.26
N SER A 572 27.63 18.44 -4.42
CA SER A 572 26.70 19.57 -4.35
C SER A 572 26.41 19.96 -2.91
N VAL A 573 26.18 18.98 -2.02
CA VAL A 573 26.01 19.20 -0.57
C VAL A 573 27.27 19.81 0.06
N LYS A 574 28.46 19.38 -0.36
CA LYS A 574 29.74 19.96 0.09
C LYS A 574 29.84 21.47 -0.11
N LYS A 575 29.15 22.02 -1.13
CA LYS A 575 29.12 23.47 -1.39
C LYS A 575 28.16 24.22 -0.47
N LEU A 576 27.24 23.52 0.20
CA LEU A 576 26.28 24.10 1.14
C LEU A 576 26.79 24.11 2.57
N LEU A 577 27.69 23.18 2.91
CA LEU A 577 28.14 22.94 4.28
C LEU A 577 29.57 23.42 4.51
N SER A 578 29.87 23.79 5.75
CA SER A 578 31.25 23.99 6.19
C SER A 578 32.04 22.67 6.09
N PRO A 579 33.38 22.69 5.99
CA PRO A 579 34.18 21.47 5.94
C PRO A 579 33.92 20.51 7.10
N MET A 580 33.73 21.04 8.32
CA MET A 580 33.39 20.25 9.50
C MET A 580 32.00 19.61 9.36
N HIS A 581 30.97 20.39 9.04
CA HIS A 581 29.59 19.89 8.88
C HIS A 581 29.49 18.84 7.78
N TYR A 582 30.22 19.03 6.68
CA TYR A 582 30.27 18.06 5.58
C TYR A 582 30.91 16.73 6.01
N ASN A 583 31.98 16.76 6.83
CA ASN A 583 32.59 15.53 7.32
C ASN A 583 31.62 14.74 8.23
N ILE A 584 30.91 15.43 9.12
CA ILE A 584 29.86 14.83 9.97
C ILE A 584 28.76 14.23 9.09
N PHE A 585 28.28 14.96 8.07
CA PHE A 585 27.28 14.46 7.13
C PHE A 585 27.71 13.15 6.45
N ILE A 586 28.96 13.08 5.98
CA ILE A 586 29.47 11.87 5.32
C ILE A 586 29.62 10.69 6.29
N GLU A 587 30.05 10.94 7.52
CA GLU A 587 30.13 9.92 8.57
C GLU A 587 28.75 9.29 8.83
N MET A 588 27.73 10.12 9.01
CA MET A 588 26.35 9.68 9.22
C MET A 588 25.78 8.89 8.04
N GLU A 589 26.00 9.36 6.80
CA GLU A 589 25.56 8.66 5.59
C GLU A 589 26.20 7.26 5.50
N ASN A 590 27.48 7.14 5.87
CA ASN A 590 28.18 5.85 5.90
C ASN A 590 27.61 4.94 6.99
N ASP A 591 27.30 5.48 8.17
CA ASP A 591 26.72 4.70 9.26
C ASP A 591 25.31 4.17 8.93
N ILE A 592 24.49 4.99 8.27
CA ILE A 592 23.17 4.59 7.77
C ILE A 592 23.29 3.44 6.75
N LYS A 593 24.21 3.57 5.78
CA LYS A 593 24.47 2.53 4.77
C LYS A 593 24.93 1.22 5.40
N ASN A 594 25.88 1.31 6.33
CA ASN A 594 26.40 0.16 7.05
C ASN A 594 25.36 -0.43 8.03
N GLY A 595 24.36 0.36 8.42
CA GLY A 595 23.40 0.00 9.46
C GLY A 595 24.04 -0.02 10.85
N THR A 596 25.11 0.76 11.03
CA THR A 596 25.82 0.98 12.30
C THR A 596 25.27 2.17 13.06
N LEU A 597 24.54 3.08 12.39
CA LEU A 597 23.75 4.09 13.09
C LEU A 597 22.61 3.37 13.83
N LEU A 598 22.81 3.09 15.11
CA LEU A 598 21.70 2.88 16.03
C LEU A 598 20.88 4.16 16.00
N ALA A 599 19.58 4.04 15.86
CA ALA A 599 18.66 5.15 16.04
C ALA A 599 18.72 5.59 17.50
N GLU A 600 19.78 6.29 17.90
CA GLU A 600 19.70 7.19 19.04
C GLU A 600 18.76 8.29 18.59
N GLU A 601 17.58 8.29 19.20
CA GLU A 601 16.61 9.35 19.12
C GLU A 601 17.31 10.65 19.55
N ILE A 602 17.82 11.41 18.59
CA ILE A 602 17.93 12.85 18.79
C ILE A 602 16.50 13.36 18.71
N SER A 603 15.74 13.18 19.80
CA SER A 603 14.48 13.88 20.01
C SER A 603 14.84 15.34 20.27
N PHE A 604 14.79 16.15 19.23
CA PHE A 604 14.53 17.57 19.44
C PHE A 604 13.06 17.65 19.79
N ASP A 605 12.74 17.59 21.08
CA ASP A 605 11.44 18.05 21.55
C ASP A 605 11.28 19.49 21.07
N GLU A 606 10.13 19.78 20.45
CA GLU A 606 9.78 21.07 19.84
C GLU A 606 9.59 22.21 20.87
N GLU A 607 10.12 22.07 22.08
CA GLU A 607 10.09 23.08 23.16
C GLU A 607 11.49 23.48 23.65
N MET A 608 12.46 23.62 22.75
CA MET A 608 13.64 24.43 23.06
C MET A 608 13.32 25.90 22.81
N ASP A 609 12.81 26.54 23.85
CA ASP A 609 12.66 27.98 24.01
C ASP A 609 14.06 28.64 23.91
N PHE A 610 14.42 29.11 22.71
CA PHE A 610 15.72 29.74 22.43
C PHE A 610 15.82 31.19 22.93
N ASP A 611 14.90 31.64 23.79
CA ASP A 611 14.84 33.03 24.26
C ASP A 611 15.91 33.39 25.31
N ASN A 612 16.74 32.44 25.78
CA ASN A 612 17.72 32.72 26.85
C ASN A 612 19.19 32.31 26.59
N TYR A 613 19.60 31.97 25.36
CA TYR A 613 21.01 31.74 25.06
C TYR A 613 21.60 32.81 24.15
N ASN A 614 22.06 33.88 24.79
CA ASN A 614 22.95 34.86 24.19
C ASN A 614 24.34 34.72 24.82
N ILE A 615 25.19 33.86 24.25
CA ILE A 615 26.60 33.75 24.65
C ILE A 615 27.48 33.77 23.39
N LEU A 616 27.37 34.88 22.67
CA LEU A 616 28.49 35.50 21.96
C LEU A 616 28.61 36.93 22.46
N GLN A 617 29.04 37.10 23.71
CA GLN A 617 29.72 38.31 24.14
C GLN A 617 30.93 37.92 25.01
N PRO A 618 32.12 38.47 24.71
CA PRO A 618 33.31 38.24 25.52
C PRO A 618 33.31 39.18 26.73
N GLU A 619 33.50 38.60 27.92
CA GLU A 619 34.42 39.05 28.98
C GLU A 619 34.80 37.85 29.86
#